data_AF-A0A3M1LW15-F1
#
_entry.id   AF-A0A3M1LW15-F1
#
_cell.length_a   1.000
_cell.length_b   1.000
_cell.length_c   1.000
_cell.angle_alpha   90.00
_cell.angle_beta   90.00
_cell.angle_gamma   90.00
#
_symmetry.space_group_name_H-M   'P 1'
#
loop_
_entity.id
_entity.type
_entity.pdbx_description
1 polymer ?
#
loop_
_entity_poly.entity_id
_entity_poly.type
_entity_poly.pdbx_seq_one_letter_code
_entity_poly.pdbx_strand_id
1 'polypeptide(L)'
;MDRFVAENHIDRIDAIKVDVEGAELNVIRGADTVIRRDKPILFVEINFATLPAAGVRPEELFREIIRYGYAAYVIRSKKAIPVQETIEPHGQLYNSPYDNYIFLPLHC
;
A
#
# COMPACT_ATOMS: atom_id res chain seq x y z
N MET A 1 -2.22 6.61 11.98
CA MET A 1 -0.82 6.96 11.70
C MET A 1 -0.58 8.43 12.00
N ASP A 2 -1.36 9.35 11.42
CA ASP A 2 -1.19 10.80 11.55
C ASP A 2 -1.05 11.27 13.01
N ARG A 3 -1.91 10.80 13.92
CA ARG A 3 -1.81 11.13 15.36
C ARG A 3 -0.44 10.78 15.95
N PHE A 4 0.07 9.59 15.66
CA PHE A 4 1.37 9.13 16.17
C PHE A 4 2.50 10.02 15.62
N VAL A 5 2.46 10.37 14.34
CA VAL A 5 3.45 11.24 13.70
C VAL A 5 3.46 12.63 14.35
N ALA A 6 2.28 13.19 14.62
CA ALA A 6 2.13 14.48 15.28
C ALA A 6 2.62 14.45 16.74
N GLU A 7 2.22 13.44 17.52
CA GLU A 7 2.61 13.28 18.93
C GLU A 7 4.11 13.05 19.12
N ASN A 8 4.79 12.48 18.13
CA ASN A 8 6.24 12.22 18.17
C ASN A 8 7.08 13.28 17.44
N HIS A 9 6.46 14.39 16.99
CA HIS A 9 7.14 15.47 16.26
C HIS A 9 7.97 14.97 15.07
N ILE A 10 7.41 14.04 14.28
CA ILE A 10 8.06 13.51 13.09
C ILE A 10 7.81 14.47 11.93
N ASP A 11 8.86 15.23 11.57
CA ASP A 11 8.76 16.30 10.57
C ASP A 11 8.52 15.79 9.15
N ARG A 12 9.08 14.63 8.80
CA ARG A 12 9.02 14.07 7.44
C ARG A 12 9.11 12.55 7.44
N ILE A 13 8.35 11.91 6.57
CA ILE A 13 8.38 10.47 6.31
C ILE A 13 8.68 10.25 4.81
N ASP A 14 9.78 9.58 4.50
CA ASP A 14 10.15 9.30 3.09
C ASP A 14 9.57 7.97 2.56
N ALA A 15 9.23 7.03 3.46
CA ALA A 15 8.65 5.74 3.09
C ALA A 15 7.76 5.16 4.20
N ILE A 16 6.75 4.39 3.81
CA ILE A 16 5.89 3.62 4.72
C ILE A 16 5.81 2.17 4.21
N LYS A 17 6.13 1.19 5.06
CA LYS A 17 5.73 -0.21 4.85
C LYS A 17 4.37 -0.44 5.50
N VAL A 18 3.45 -1.07 4.79
CA VAL A 18 2.17 -1.54 5.31
C VAL A 18 2.10 -3.06 5.15
N ASP A 19 1.91 -3.73 6.27
CA ASP A 19 1.86 -5.18 6.41
C ASP A 19 1.14 -5.48 7.74
N VAL A 20 -0.20 -5.50 7.69
CA VAL A 20 -1.03 -5.46 8.91
C VAL A 20 -2.21 -6.43 8.85
N GLU A 21 -2.10 -7.44 7.98
CA GLU A 21 -2.98 -8.60 7.88
C GLU A 21 -4.48 -8.23 7.77
N GLY A 22 -4.82 -7.32 6.84
CA GLY A 22 -6.20 -6.95 6.49
C GLY A 22 -6.61 -5.54 6.90
N ALA A 23 -5.80 -4.86 7.71
CA ALA A 23 -6.06 -3.47 8.14
C ALA A 23 -5.39 -2.41 7.23
N GLU A 24 -4.86 -2.79 6.07
CA GLU A 24 -4.04 -1.94 5.20
C GLU A 24 -4.79 -0.66 4.80
N LEU A 25 -6.06 -0.78 4.42
CA LEU A 25 -6.88 0.37 4.02
C LEU A 25 -7.08 1.37 5.16
N ASN A 26 -7.21 0.87 6.40
CA ASN A 26 -7.31 1.72 7.58
C ASN A 26 -5.98 2.44 7.87
N VAL A 27 -4.84 1.79 7.62
CA VAL A 27 -3.52 2.42 7.73
C VAL A 27 -3.37 3.54 6.70
N ILE A 28 -3.71 3.28 5.43
CA ILE A 28 -3.65 4.28 4.35
C ILE A 28 -4.55 5.48 4.67
N ARG A 29 -5.81 5.26 5.02
CA ARG A 29 -6.75 6.34 5.39
C ARG A 29 -6.31 7.09 6.65
N GLY A 30 -5.78 6.38 7.63
CA GLY A 30 -5.27 6.94 8.87
C GLY A 30 -3.90 7.64 8.74
N ALA A 31 -3.32 7.63 7.54
CA ALA A 31 -2.09 8.33 7.16
C ALA A 31 -2.35 9.44 6.12
N ASP A 32 -3.60 9.87 5.93
CA ASP A 32 -4.00 10.84 4.89
C ASP A 32 -3.14 12.11 4.91
N THR A 33 -2.92 12.70 6.09
CA THR A 33 -2.13 13.93 6.23
C THR A 33 -0.69 13.70 5.81
N VAL A 34 -0.07 12.61 6.29
CA VAL A 34 1.30 12.22 5.94
C VAL A 34 1.44 11.94 4.44
N ILE A 35 0.52 11.16 3.87
CA ILE A 35 0.57 10.78 2.46
C ILE A 35 0.46 12.03 1.56
N ARG A 36 -0.43 12.96 1.89
CA ARG A 36 -0.58 14.21 1.11
C ARG A 36 0.60 15.16 1.29
N ARG A 37 1.11 15.31 2.51
CA ARG A 37 2.18 16.25 2.86
C ARG A 37 3.53 15.78 2.33
N ASP A 38 3.91 14.56 2.66
CA ASP A 38 5.27 14.05 2.46
C ASP A 38 5.41 13.22 1.19
N LYS A 39 4.29 12.69 0.68
CA LYS A 39 4.25 11.79 -0.48
C LYS A 39 5.29 10.65 -0.38
N PRO A 40 5.32 9.90 0.73
CA PRO A 40 6.29 8.84 0.94
C PRO A 40 6.15 7.74 -0.11
N ILE A 41 7.23 7.02 -0.38
CA ILE A 41 7.13 5.73 -1.08
C ILE A 41 6.28 4.78 -0.22
N LEU A 42 5.25 4.17 -0.80
CA LEU A 42 4.43 3.20 -0.08
C LEU A 42 4.83 1.80 -0.52
N PHE A 43 5.22 0.96 0.42
CA PHE A 43 5.47 -0.46 0.19
C PHE A 43 4.37 -1.25 0.90
N VAL A 44 3.43 -1.80 0.14
CA VAL A 44 2.17 -2.34 0.68
C VAL A 44 2.03 -3.78 0.26
N GLU A 45 1.81 -4.67 1.22
CA GLU A 45 1.35 -6.01 0.91
C GLU A 45 -0.14 -5.97 0.56
N ILE A 46 -0.51 -6.52 -0.60
CA ILE A 46 -1.91 -6.69 -0.98
C ILE A 46 -2.23 -8.19 -0.90
N ASN A 47 -3.01 -8.56 0.12
CA ASN A 47 -3.31 -9.94 0.44
C ASN A 47 -4.79 -10.26 0.13
N PHE A 48 -5.01 -11.19 -0.79
CA PHE A 48 -6.33 -11.59 -1.28
C PHE A 48 -7.08 -12.51 -0.31
N ALA A 49 -6.46 -12.92 0.80
CA ALA A 49 -7.14 -13.66 1.86
C ALA A 49 -7.52 -12.76 3.04
N THR A 50 -6.59 -11.95 3.55
CA THR A 50 -6.82 -11.17 4.77
C THR A 50 -7.62 -9.90 4.54
N LEU A 51 -7.47 -9.22 3.40
CA LEU A 51 -8.30 -8.05 3.06
C LEU A 51 -9.79 -8.43 2.98
N PRO A 52 -10.22 -9.47 2.23
CA PRO A 52 -11.63 -9.87 2.22
C PRO A 52 -12.14 -10.33 3.59
N ALA A 53 -11.31 -11.00 4.39
CA ALA A 53 -11.68 -11.37 5.77
C ALA A 53 -11.95 -10.14 6.65
N ALA A 54 -11.29 -9.01 6.38
CA ALA A 54 -11.54 -7.71 7.00
C ALA A 54 -12.66 -6.89 6.30
N GLY A 55 -13.34 -7.46 5.30
CA GLY A 55 -14.43 -6.80 4.56
C GLY A 55 -13.95 -5.80 3.50
N VAL A 56 -12.65 -5.82 3.15
CA VAL A 56 -12.06 -4.93 2.16
C VAL A 56 -11.69 -5.71 0.90
N ARG A 57 -12.04 -5.16 -0.27
CA ARG A 57 -11.58 -5.73 -1.54
C ARG A 57 -10.16 -5.26 -1.85
N PRO A 58 -9.23 -6.12 -2.34
CA PRO A 58 -7.90 -5.69 -2.77
C PRO A 58 -7.90 -4.48 -3.72
N GLU A 59 -8.87 -4.42 -4.64
CA GLU A 59 -9.04 -3.33 -5.59
C GLU A 59 -9.47 -2.02 -4.93
N GLU A 60 -10.13 -2.08 -3.76
CA GLU A 60 -10.47 -0.88 -3.00
C GLU A 60 -9.21 -0.25 -2.42
N LEU A 61 -8.36 -1.04 -1.75
CA LEU A 61 -7.07 -0.58 -1.23
C LEU A 61 -6.21 0.02 -2.35
N PHE A 62 -6.06 -0.71 -3.46
CA PHE A 62 -5.27 -0.24 -4.59
C PHE A 62 -5.79 1.09 -5.12
N ARG A 63 -7.10 1.20 -5.38
CA ARG A 63 -7.70 2.44 -5.90
C ARG A 63 -7.61 3.60 -4.91
N GLU A 64 -7.69 3.33 -3.61
CA GLU A 64 -7.50 4.37 -2.59
C GLU A 64 -6.10 4.98 -2.70
N ILE A 65 -5.06 4.15 -2.83
CA ILE A 65 -3.68 4.65 -2.97
C ILE A 65 -3.50 5.43 -4.28
N ILE A 66 -4.06 4.94 -5.40
CA ILE A 66 -3.98 5.63 -6.70
C ILE A 66 -4.63 7.03 -6.62
N ARG A 67 -5.70 7.22 -5.84
CA ARG A 67 -6.34 8.54 -5.65
C ARG A 67 -5.43 9.58 -5.01
N TYR A 68 -4.38 9.17 -4.30
CA TYR A 68 -3.36 10.08 -3.77
C TYR A 68 -2.34 10.53 -4.82
N GLY A 69 -2.42 10.05 -6.06
CA GLY A 69 -1.51 10.42 -7.14
C GLY A 69 -0.25 9.57 -7.19
N TYR A 70 -0.40 8.26 -7.08
CA TYR A 70 0.70 7.29 -7.09
C TYR A 70 0.67 6.41 -8.35
N ALA A 71 1.86 6.03 -8.84
CA ALA A 71 2.06 4.93 -9.78
C ALA A 71 2.36 3.63 -9.04
N ALA A 72 1.78 2.52 -9.48
CA ALA A 72 1.91 1.22 -8.81
C ALA A 72 2.83 0.26 -9.56
N TYR A 73 3.60 -0.50 -8.79
CA TYR A 73 4.48 -1.56 -9.26
C TYR A 73 4.32 -2.79 -8.38
N VAL A 74 4.07 -3.94 -8.98
CA VAL A 74 4.12 -5.22 -8.25
C VAL A 74 5.56 -5.72 -8.22
N ILE A 75 5.99 -6.29 -7.09
CA ILE A 75 7.33 -6.86 -6.92
C ILE A 75 7.27 -8.36 -7.13
N ARG A 76 7.85 -8.84 -8.25
CA ARG A 76 7.92 -10.27 -8.58
C ARG A 76 9.31 -10.62 -9.10
N SER A 77 9.86 -11.74 -8.64
CA SER A 77 11.18 -12.22 -9.07
C SER A 77 12.28 -11.14 -9.03
N LYS A 78 12.28 -10.32 -7.96
CA LYS A 78 13.20 -9.19 -7.75
C LYS A 78 13.08 -8.05 -8.78
N LYS A 79 11.96 -7.95 -9.49
CA LYS A 79 11.66 -6.87 -10.44
C LYS A 79 10.43 -6.10 -10.00
N ALA A 80 10.46 -4.79 -10.20
CA ALA A 80 9.28 -3.93 -10.12
C ALA A 80 8.62 -3.89 -11.49
N ILE A 81 7.40 -4.43 -11.58
CA ILE A 81 6.63 -4.51 -12.82
C ILE A 81 5.49 -3.48 -12.72
N PRO A 82 5.39 -2.50 -13.63
CA PRO A 82 4.33 -1.50 -13.57
C PRO A 82 2.96 -2.16 -13.77
N VAL A 83 1.98 -1.71 -13.00
CA VAL A 83 0.60 -2.22 -13.04
C VAL A 83 -0.40 -1.07 -12.93
N GLN A 84 -1.56 -1.23 -13.56
CA GLN A 84 -2.66 -0.24 -13.49
C GLN A 84 -3.82 -0.72 -12.61
N GLU A 85 -3.78 -1.97 -12.16
CA GLU A 85 -4.75 -2.62 -11.31
C GLU A 85 -4.07 -3.68 -10.44
N THR A 86 -4.78 -4.19 -9.44
CA THR A 86 -4.34 -5.38 -8.73
C THR A 86 -4.32 -6.57 -9.68
N ILE A 87 -3.30 -7.40 -9.56
CA ILE A 87 -3.20 -8.65 -10.31
C ILE A 87 -3.34 -9.84 -9.36
N GLU A 88 -3.87 -10.95 -9.88
CA GLU A 88 -3.96 -12.22 -9.17
C GLU A 88 -2.60 -12.60 -8.57
N PRO A 89 -2.52 -12.94 -7.27
CA PRO A 89 -1.26 -13.22 -6.59
C PRO A 89 -0.44 -14.29 -7.33
N HIS A 90 0.85 -14.02 -7.54
CA HIS A 90 1.75 -15.00 -8.18
C HIS A 90 1.84 -16.30 -7.37
N GLY A 91 1.59 -16.20 -6.07
CA GLY A 91 1.63 -17.28 -5.12
C GLY A 91 0.56 -18.35 -5.27
N GLN A 92 -0.36 -18.30 -6.25
CA GLN A 92 -1.27 -19.45 -6.49
C GLN A 92 -0.51 -20.76 -6.76
N LEU A 93 0.73 -20.70 -7.26
CA LEU A 93 1.63 -21.87 -7.42
C LEU A 93 2.36 -22.30 -6.13
N TYR A 94 2.37 -21.46 -5.09
CA TYR A 94 3.10 -21.65 -3.82
C TYR A 94 2.23 -21.42 -2.57
N ASN A 95 0.91 -21.41 -2.75
CA ASN A 95 -0.08 -21.15 -1.69
C ASN A 95 0.10 -19.80 -0.95
N SER A 96 0.69 -18.79 -1.60
CA SER A 96 0.82 -17.44 -1.05
C SER A 96 -0.30 -16.55 -1.59
N PRO A 97 -1.21 -16.03 -0.74
CA PRO A 97 -2.38 -15.27 -1.17
C PRO A 97 -2.08 -13.78 -1.38
N TYR A 98 -0.81 -13.37 -1.44
CA TYR A 98 -0.43 -11.95 -1.48
C TYR A 98 0.69 -11.67 -2.48
N ASP A 99 0.81 -10.40 -2.85
CA ASP A 99 2.00 -9.86 -3.49
C ASP A 99 2.36 -8.54 -2.82
N ASN A 100 3.65 -8.18 -2.88
CA ASN A 100 4.13 -6.89 -2.39
C ASN A 100 4.13 -5.86 -3.54
N TYR A 101 3.61 -4.67 -3.26
CA TYR A 101 3.51 -3.57 -4.22
C TYR A 101 4.30 -2.37 -3.73
N ILE A 102 5.03 -1.71 -4.63
CA ILE A 102 5.61 -0.39 -4.41
C ILE A 102 4.73 0.63 -5.14
N PHE A 103 4.34 1.68 -4.43
CA PHE A 103 3.68 2.85 -4.99
C PHE A 103 4.64 4.04 -4.91
N LEU A 104 4.88 4.68 -6.06
CA LEU A 104 5.74 5.86 -6.19
C LEU A 104 4.87 7.10 -6.47
N PRO A 105 5.09 8.23 -5.78
CA PRO A 105 4.32 9.46 -6.02
C PRO A 105 4.60 10.02 -7.43
N LEU A 106 3.56 10.48 -8.13
CA LEU A 106 3.67 11.02 -9.49
C LEU A 106 4.28 12.43 -9.53
N HIS A 107 4.23 13.16 -8.43
CA HIS A 107 4.71 14.54 -8.33
C HIS A 107 5.43 14.74 -7.00
N CYS A 108 6.69 15.16 -7.02
CA CYS A 108 7.44 15.56 -5.81
C CYS A 108 7.05 16.98 -5.40
#